data_AF-A0A931RSU9-F1
#
_entry.id   AF-A0A931RSU9-F1
#
_cell.length_a   1.000
_cell.length_b   1.000
_cell.length_c   1.000
_cell.angle_alpha   90.00
_cell.angle_beta   90.00
_cell.angle_gamma   90.00
#
_symmetry.space_group_name_H-M   'P 1'
#
loop_
_entity.id
_entity.type
_entity.pdbx_description
1 polymer ?
#
loop_
_entity_poly.entity_id
_entity_poly.type
_entity_poly.pdbx_seq_one_letter_code
_entity_poly.pdbx_strand_id
1 'polypeptide(L)'
;MERIEEKNSDILEQEIINLAISSGKIQNEEVYDLQLGMVENYVGEGVIEFDGNRYKVIGYPLVRSGDKIVKRGWIQVYKMREWQE
;
A
#
# COMPACT_ATOMS: atom_id res chain seq x y z
N MET A 1 4.90 -22.25 -20.81
CA MET A 1 5.33 -20.91 -20.38
C MET A 1 4.98 -20.79 -18.92
N GLU A 2 5.99 -20.88 -18.07
CA GLU A 2 5.84 -20.96 -16.61
C GLU A 2 5.66 -19.59 -15.98
N ARG A 3 4.70 -19.54 -15.06
CA ARG A 3 4.07 -18.36 -14.47
C ARG A 3 4.74 -18.02 -13.14
N ILE A 4 6.07 -17.84 -13.17
CA ILE A 4 6.91 -17.77 -11.96
C ILE A 4 7.19 -16.32 -11.52
N GLU A 5 7.09 -15.32 -12.39
CA GLU A 5 7.44 -13.94 -12.05
C GLU A 5 6.39 -13.20 -11.19
N GLU A 6 5.09 -13.48 -11.35
CA GLU A 6 4.03 -12.76 -10.61
C GLU A 6 4.05 -13.04 -9.09
N LYS A 7 4.31 -14.29 -8.68
CA LYS A 7 4.25 -14.68 -7.26
C LYS A 7 5.29 -14.00 -6.38
N ASN A 8 6.49 -13.75 -6.90
CA ASN A 8 7.54 -13.07 -6.14
C ASN A 8 7.26 -11.57 -6.00
N SER A 9 6.54 -10.98 -6.97
CA SER A 9 6.15 -9.56 -6.93
C SER A 9 5.18 -9.28 -5.79
N ASP A 10 4.17 -10.13 -5.60
CA ASP A 10 3.15 -9.96 -4.55
C ASP A 10 3.75 -10.06 -3.14
N ILE A 11 4.68 -11.01 -2.93
CA ILE A 11 5.37 -11.18 -1.65
C ILE A 11 6.23 -9.97 -1.35
N LEU A 12 7.03 -9.52 -2.33
CA LEU A 12 7.87 -8.33 -2.20
C LEU A 12 7.04 -7.08 -1.90
N GLU A 13 5.94 -6.90 -2.63
CA GLU A 13 5.04 -5.76 -2.42
C GLU A 13 4.46 -5.77 -1.00
N GLN A 14 4.04 -6.94 -0.50
CA GLN A 14 3.55 -7.08 0.87
C GLN A 14 4.61 -6.76 1.92
N GLU A 15 5.87 -7.19 1.72
CA GLU A 15 6.97 -6.85 2.63
C GLU A 15 7.24 -5.35 2.68
N ILE A 16 7.26 -4.70 1.51
CA ILE A 16 7.44 -3.24 1.40
C ILE A 16 6.29 -2.50 2.09
N ILE A 17 5.05 -2.96 1.90
CA ILE A 17 3.86 -2.41 2.58
C ILE A 17 3.99 -2.54 4.09
N ASN A 18 4.35 -3.72 4.59
CA ASN A 18 4.52 -3.97 6.03
C ASN A 18 5.62 -3.08 6.63
N LEU A 19 6.72 -2.88 5.91
CA LEU A 19 7.79 -1.95 6.29
C LEU A 19 7.30 -0.49 6.31
N ALA A 20 6.48 -0.10 5.34
CA ALA A 20 5.90 1.25 5.30
C ALA A 20 4.94 1.52 6.45
N ILE A 21 4.14 0.53 6.84
CA ILE A 21 3.22 0.64 7.99
C ILE A 21 4.02 0.65 9.30
N SER A 22 4.92 -0.32 9.51
CA SER A 22 5.70 -0.41 10.75
C SER A 22 6.64 0.77 10.99
N SER A 23 7.15 1.39 9.93
CA SER A 23 7.96 2.63 10.01
C SER A 23 7.13 3.91 10.16
N GLY A 24 5.80 3.82 10.17
CA GLY A 24 4.88 4.95 10.33
C GLY A 24 4.75 5.85 9.09
N LYS A 25 5.30 5.43 7.93
CA LYS A 25 5.15 6.16 6.66
C LYS A 25 3.73 6.03 6.10
N ILE A 26 3.11 4.88 6.35
CA ILE A 26 1.69 4.64 6.09
C ILE A 26 1.01 4.37 7.43
N GLN A 27 -0.07 5.10 7.69
CA GLN A 27 -0.99 4.81 8.77
C GLN A 27 -2.10 3.91 8.23
N ASN A 28 -2.41 2.84 8.96
CA ASN A 28 -3.54 1.95 8.72
C ASN A 28 -4.54 2.15 9.86
N GLU A 29 -5.81 2.34 9.50
CA GLU A 29 -6.93 2.42 10.43
C GLU A 29 -8.05 1.49 9.94
N GLU A 30 -8.61 0.69 10.85
CA GLU A 30 -9.79 -0.11 10.57
C GLU A 30 -11.06 0.71 10.79
N VAL A 31 -11.91 0.75 9.78
CA VAL A 31 -13.18 1.49 9.79
C VAL A 31 -14.31 0.51 9.55
N TYR A 32 -15.34 0.56 10.40
CA TYR A 32 -16.53 -0.25 10.20
C TYR A 32 -17.53 0.43 9.28
N ASP A 33 -17.99 -0.28 8.25
CA ASP A 33 -19.10 0.08 7.38
C ASP A 33 -20.19 -1.00 7.45
N LEU A 34 -21.45 -0.57 7.58
CA LEU A 34 -22.57 -1.48 7.77
C LEU A 34 -22.81 -2.44 6.59
N GLN A 35 -22.38 -2.08 5.38
CA GLN A 35 -22.56 -2.88 4.17
C GLN A 35 -21.33 -3.74 3.86
N LEU A 36 -20.14 -3.23 4.13
CA LEU A 36 -18.87 -3.84 3.74
C LEU A 36 -18.14 -4.56 4.89
N GLY A 37 -18.59 -4.38 6.14
CA GLY A 37 -17.90 -4.85 7.33
C GLY A 37 -16.72 -3.97 7.70
N MET A 38 -15.69 -4.56 8.31
CA MET A 38 -14.43 -3.85 8.56
C MET A 38 -13.68 -3.63 7.24
N VAL A 39 -13.30 -2.38 6.98
CA VAL A 39 -12.48 -2.00 5.84
C VAL A 39 -11.29 -1.18 6.30
N GLU A 40 -10.20 -1.25 5.56
CA GLU A 40 -8.98 -0.53 5.91
C GLU A 40 -8.93 0.85 5.24
N ASN A 41 -8.45 1.82 6.00
CA ASN A 41 -8.12 3.15 5.57
C ASN A 41 -6.60 3.32 5.61
N TYR A 42 -6.01 3.80 4.52
CA TYR A 42 -4.57 3.97 4.40
C TYR A 42 -4.24 5.43 4.12
N VAL A 43 -3.44 6.04 4.99
CA VAL A 43 -3.06 7.46 4.86
C VAL A 43 -1.54 7.59 4.94
N GLY A 44 -0.99 8.44 4.08
CA GLY A 44 0.42 8.80 4.10
C GLY A 44 1.15 8.41 2.83
N GLU A 45 2.41 8.80 2.76
CA GLU A 45 3.33 8.39 1.72
C GLU A 45 4.75 8.33 2.26
N GLY A 46 5.60 7.53 1.64
CA GLY A 46 7.01 7.49 1.99
C GLY A 46 7.84 6.66 1.03
N VAL A 47 9.15 6.66 1.28
CA VAL A 47 10.11 5.85 0.53
C VAL A 47 10.64 4.75 1.44
N ILE A 48 10.60 3.50 0.98
CA ILE A 48 11.16 2.33 1.65
C ILE A 48 12.42 1.89 0.90
N GLU A 49 13.49 1.70 1.67
CA GLU A 49 14.71 1.06 1.19
C GLU A 49 14.64 -0.41 1.57
N PHE A 50 14.69 -1.28 0.57
CA PHE A 50 14.64 -2.72 0.75
C PHE A 50 15.53 -3.39 -0.29
N ASP A 51 16.45 -4.23 0.18
CA ASP A 51 17.41 -4.96 -0.64
C ASP A 51 18.13 -4.08 -1.69
N GLY A 52 18.68 -2.95 -1.23
CA GLY A 52 19.40 -1.98 -2.08
C GLY A 52 18.52 -1.16 -3.04
N ASN A 53 17.21 -1.43 -3.11
CA ASN A 53 16.28 -0.72 -3.99
C ASN A 53 15.42 0.27 -3.19
N ARG A 54 14.96 1.33 -3.86
CA ARG A 54 14.07 2.34 -3.28
C ARG A 54 12.67 2.20 -3.85
N TYR A 55 11.66 2.18 -2.99
CA TYR A 55 10.25 2.04 -3.35
C TYR A 55 9.45 3.19 -2.79
N LYS A 56 8.71 3.91 -3.64
CA LYS A 56 7.71 4.87 -3.18
C LYS A 56 6.43 4.13 -2.85
N VAL A 57 5.92 4.32 -1.64
CA VAL A 57 4.67 3.73 -1.15
C VAL A 57 3.69 4.87 -0.88
N ILE A 58 2.47 4.74 -1.39
CA ILE A 58 1.41 5.74 -1.22
C ILE A 58 0.15 5.05 -0.71
N GLY A 59 -0.35 5.51 0.44
CA GLY A 59 -1.63 5.09 0.98
C GLY A 59 -2.74 5.99 0.45
N TYR A 60 -3.73 5.38 -0.18
CA TYR A 60 -4.94 6.04 -0.63
C TYR A 60 -6.06 5.75 0.37
N PRO A 61 -6.62 6.79 1.00
CA PRO A 61 -7.67 6.59 1.98
C PRO A 61 -8.95 6.09 1.31
N LEU A 62 -9.83 5.51 2.13
CA LEU A 62 -11.18 5.22 1.69
C LEU A 62 -11.92 6.52 1.34
N VAL A 63 -12.82 6.44 0.37
CA VAL A 63 -13.61 7.60 -0.08
C VAL A 63 -15.04 7.44 0.43
N ARG A 64 -15.55 8.50 1.05
CA ARG A 64 -16.93 8.59 1.53
C ARG A 64 -17.78 9.54 0.70
N SER A 65 -19.05 9.22 0.58
CA SER A 65 -20.10 10.13 0.10
C SER A 65 -21.20 10.16 1.17
N GLY A 66 -21.24 11.25 1.95
CA GLY A 66 -21.97 11.29 3.21
C GLY A 66 -21.45 10.22 4.18
N ASP A 67 -22.34 9.43 4.75
CA ASP A 67 -22.01 8.36 5.70
C ASP A 67 -21.66 7.02 5.03
N LYS A 68 -21.61 6.96 3.69
CA LYS A 68 -21.36 5.71 2.95
C LYS A 68 -19.96 5.66 2.37
N ILE A 69 -19.30 4.53 2.52
CA ILE A 69 -18.04 4.25 1.83
C ILE A 69 -18.34 3.89 0.37
N VAL A 70 -17.79 4.67 -0.56
CA VAL A 70 -17.96 4.45 -2.01
C VAL A 70 -16.72 3.85 -2.66
N LYS A 71 -15.56 3.93 -1.99
CA LYS A 71 -14.31 3.30 -2.43
C LYS A 71 -13.49 2.88 -1.20
N ARG A 72 -13.00 1.65 -1.19
CA ARG A 72 -12.07 1.16 -0.15
C ARG A 72 -10.73 1.88 -0.27
N GLY A 73 -9.99 1.97 0.83
CA GLY A 73 -8.59 2.39 0.77
C GLY A 73 -7.74 1.35 0.04
N TRP A 74 -6.60 1.76 -0.50
CA TRP A 74 -5.61 0.85 -1.07
C TRP A 74 -4.22 1.46 -0.92
N ILE A 75 -3.19 0.63 -1.05
CA ILE A 75 -1.80 1.08 -1.12
C ILE A 75 -1.29 0.87 -2.54
N GLN A 76 -0.40 1.74 -2.99
CA GLN A 76 0.32 1.55 -4.23
C GLN A 76 1.82 1.65 -4.00
N VAL A 77 2.57 0.68 -4.55
CA VAL A 77 4.03 0.61 -4.47
C VAL A 77 4.63 0.86 -5.86
N TYR A 78 5.62 1.75 -5.93
CA TYR A 78 6.37 2.03 -7.13
C TYR A 78 7.86 1.83 -6.89
N LYS A 79 8.50 0.96 -7.66
CA LYS A 79 9.97 0.87 -7.67
C LYS A 79 10.54 2.15 -8.28
N MET A 80 11.32 2.89 -7.52
CA MET A 80 12.03 4.06 -8.02
C MET A 80 13.19 3.57 -8.89
N ARG A 81 13.32 4.13 -10.09
CA ARG A 81 14.52 3.89 -10.91
C ARG A 81 15.72 4.49 -10.18
N GLU A 82 16.85 3.81 -10.24
CA GLU A 82 18.13 4.43 -9.89
C GLU A 82 18.25 5.70 -10.74
N TRP A 83 18.56 6.82 -10.08
CA TRP A 83 18.87 8.04 -10.81
C TRP A 83 20.07 7.70 -11.69
N GLN A 84 19.87 7.71 -13.01
CA GLN A 84 20.99 7.66 -13.93
C GLN A 84 21.78 8.95 -13.70
N GLU A 85 22.92 8.82 -13.01
CA GLU A 85 23.95 9.86 -12.93
C GLU A 85 24.48 10.21 -14.31
#